data_AF-A0A969A569-F1
#
_entry.id   AF-A0A969A569-F1
#
_cell.length_a   1.000
_cell.length_b   1.000
_cell.length_c   1.000
_cell.angle_alpha   90.00
_cell.angle_beta   90.00
_cell.angle_gamma   90.00
#
_symmetry.space_group_name_H-M   'P 1'
#
loop_
_entity.id
_entity.type
_entity.pdbx_description
1 polymer ?
#
loop_
_entity_poly.entity_id
_entity_poly.type
_entity_poly.pdbx_seq_one_letter_code
_entity_poly.pdbx_strand_id
1 'polypeptide(L)' 'NLEITEIDAVRAKRPQYIPTVLTKQEALAVIEQCEGVYQLVVKLLYGSGLRLIESLRLRVKDIDFAQHQILVRDGKGVN' A
#
# COMPACT_ATOMS: atom_id res chain seq x y z
N ASN A 1 38.63 27.06 26.05
CA ASN A 1 37.21 27.45 26.11
C ASN A 1 36.86 28.27 24.89
N LEU A 2 36.33 27.62 23.85
CA LEU A 2 35.64 28.28 22.76
C LEU A 2 34.21 27.75 22.79
N GLU A 3 33.30 28.58 23.31
CA GLU A 3 31.87 28.34 23.21
C GLU A 3 31.45 28.50 21.75
N ILE A 4 30.90 27.44 21.17
CA ILE A 4 30.32 27.49 19.82
C ILE A 4 28.91 28.04 19.98
N THR A 5 28.75 29.35 19.74
CA THR A 5 27.44 30.00 19.61
C THR A 5 26.77 29.58 18.30
N GLU A 6 25.57 29.01 18.45
CA GLU A 6 24.51 28.70 17.49
C GLU A 6 24.87 28.54 16.01
N ILE A 7 24.75 27.29 15.53
CA ILE A 7 24.80 26.94 14.12
C ILE A 7 23.41 27.14 13.51
N ASP A 8 23.22 28.19 12.70
CA ASP A 8 22.00 28.37 11.88
C ASP A 8 22.04 27.41 10.67
N ALA A 9 21.78 26.14 10.94
CA ALA A 9 21.79 25.08 9.94
C ALA A 9 20.45 25.06 9.19
N VAL A 10 20.39 25.68 8.02
CA VAL A 10 19.27 25.50 7.08
C VAL A 10 19.20 24.02 6.68
N ARG A 11 18.24 23.27 7.25
CA ARG A 11 18.02 21.86 6.90
C ARG A 11 17.71 21.75 5.41
N ALA A 12 18.52 21.00 4.68
CA ALA A 12 18.22 20.63 3.31
C ALA A 12 16.83 19.96 3.23
N LYS A 13 16.01 20.37 2.26
CA LYS A 13 14.75 19.68 1.95
C LYS A 13 15.07 18.23 1.61
N ARG A 14 14.48 17.29 2.36
CA ARG A 14 14.59 15.86 2.05
C ARG A 14 14.07 15.63 0.63
N PRO A 15 14.81 14.91 -0.23
CA PRO A 15 14.32 14.58 -1.56
C PRO A 15 13.03 13.79 -1.43
N GLN A 16 11.99 14.24 -2.13
CA GLN A 16 10.69 13.58 -2.12
C GLN A 16 10.79 12.39 -3.09
N TYR A 17 10.82 11.17 -2.56
CA TYR A 17 10.77 9.97 -3.39
C TYR A 17 9.42 9.89 -4.07
N ILE A 18 9.42 9.97 -5.41
CA ILE A 18 8.23 9.73 -6.22
C ILE A 18 8.20 8.23 -6.48
N PRO A 19 7.17 7.50 -6.02
CA PRO A 19 7.07 6.08 -6.27
C PRO A 19 6.89 5.83 -7.77
N THR A 20 7.73 4.97 -8.32
CA THR A 20 7.51 4.41 -9.66
C THR A 20 6.32 3.45 -9.57
N VAL A 21 5.26 3.74 -10.32
CA VAL A 21 4.05 2.92 -10.37
C VAL A 21 3.96 2.19 -11.70
N LEU A 22 3.32 1.03 -11.70
CA LEU A 22 2.99 0.31 -12.92
C LEU A 22 1.91 1.07 -13.70
N THR A 23 2.03 1.07 -15.02
CA THR A 23 0.92 1.40 -15.91
C THR A 23 -0.19 0.35 -15.77
N LYS A 24 -1.39 0.69 -16.24
CA LYS A 24 -2.52 -0.26 -16.26
C LYS A 24 -2.18 -1.54 -17.04
N GLN A 25 -1.50 -1.40 -18.18
CA GLN A 25 -1.12 -2.55 -19.01
C GLN A 25 -0.11 -3.45 -18.31
N GLU A 26 0.92 -2.88 -17.69
CA GLU A 26 1.89 -3.66 -16.92
C GLU A 26 1.25 -4.37 -15.73
N ALA A 27 0.35 -3.69 -15.00
CA ALA A 27 -0.37 -4.29 -13.88
C ALA A 27 -1.22 -5.50 -14.31
N LEU A 28 -1.94 -5.39 -15.44
CA LEU A 28 -2.71 -6.49 -16.00
C LEU A 28 -1.82 -7.65 -16.45
N ALA A 29 -0.71 -7.35 -17.13
CA ALA A 29 0.26 -8.38 -17.53
C ALA A 29 0.79 -9.17 -16.34
N VAL A 30 1.07 -8.52 -15.20
CA VAL A 30 1.48 -9.22 -13.96
C VAL A 30 0.35 -10.09 -13.41
N ILE A 31 -0.89 -9.59 -13.39
CA ILE A 31 -2.05 -10.35 -12.89
C ILE A 31 -2.28 -11.61 -13.73
N GLU A 32 -2.12 -11.52 -15.05
CA GLU A 32 -2.33 -12.64 -15.97
C GLU A 32 -1.30 -13.77 -15.80
N GLN A 33 -0.10 -13.46 -15.30
CA GLN A 33 0.93 -14.45 -14.98
C GLN A 33 0.75 -15.12 -13.60
N CYS A 34 -0.20 -14.64 -12.79
CA CYS A 34 -0.51 -15.24 -11.50
C CYS A 34 -1.62 -16.28 -11.64
N GLU A 35 -1.56 -17.35 -10.85
CA GLU A 35 -2.55 -18.43 -10.86
C GLU A 35 -3.19 -18.66 -9.48
N GLY A 36 -4.38 -19.27 -9.48
CA GLY A 36 -5.09 -19.69 -8.28
C GLY A 36 -5.29 -18.58 -7.24
N VAL A 37 -4.95 -18.89 -5.98
CA VAL A 37 -5.12 -17.97 -4.85
C VAL A 37 -4.24 -16.72 -4.98
N TYR A 38 -3.04 -16.85 -5.55
CA TYR A 38 -2.16 -15.69 -5.75
C TYR A 38 -2.77 -14.69 -6.72
N GLN A 39 -3.39 -15.17 -7.81
CA GLN A 39 -4.09 -14.29 -8.74
C GLN A 39 -5.23 -13.53 -8.06
N LEU A 40 -6.00 -14.22 -7.20
CA LEU A 40 -7.07 -13.59 -6.41
C LEU A 40 -6.51 -12.48 -5.51
N VAL A 41 -5.43 -12.76 -4.78
CA VAL A 41 -4.80 -11.77 -3.89
C VAL A 41 -4.30 -10.56 -4.69
N VAL A 42 -3.61 -10.76 -5.82
CA VAL A 42 -3.11 -9.64 -6.63
C VAL A 42 -4.26 -8.83 -7.23
N LYS A 43 -5.35 -9.47 -7.68
CA LYS A 43 -6.57 -8.78 -8.12
C LYS A 43 -7.19 -7.93 -7.01
N LEU A 44 -7.21 -8.42 -5.77
CA LEU A 44 -7.69 -7.65 -4.61
C LEU A 44 -6.79 -6.45 -4.32
N LEU A 45 -5.46 -6.64 -4.30
CA LEU A 45 -4.51 -5.54 -4.09
C LEU A 45 -4.68 -4.44 -5.14
N TYR A 46 -4.75 -4.82 -6.42
CA TYR A 46 -4.87 -3.87 -7.51
C TYR A 46 -6.27 -3.22 -7.58
N GLY A 47 -7.33 -4.02 -7.47
CA GLY A 47 -8.71 -3.59 -7.69
C GLY A 47 -9.33 -2.85 -6.50
N SER A 48 -8.84 -3.07 -5.28
CA SER A 48 -9.40 -2.46 -4.06
C SER A 48 -8.39 -1.64 -3.25
N GLY A 49 -7.13 -1.57 -3.68
CA GLY A 49 -6.10 -0.76 -3.02
C GLY A 49 -5.70 -1.26 -1.63
N LEU A 50 -6.05 -2.50 -1.28
CA LEU A 50 -5.65 -3.13 -0.03
C LEU A 50 -4.13 -3.24 0.07
N ARG A 51 -3.61 -3.14 1.29
CA ARG A 51 -2.23 -3.52 1.55
C ARG A 51 -2.10 -5.03 1.55
N LEU A 52 -0.88 -5.52 1.27
CA LEU A 52 -0.57 -6.95 1.27
C LEU A 52 -1.10 -7.67 2.51
N ILE A 53 -0.83 -7.12 3.70
CA ILE A 53 -1.25 -7.73 4.97
C ILE A 53 -2.77 -7.69 5.18
N GLU A 54 -3.45 -6.66 4.68
CA GLU A 54 -4.92 -6.54 4.76
C GLU A 54 -5.57 -7.63 3.89
N SER A 55 -5.08 -7.82 2.65
CA SER A 55 -5.55 -8.89 1.76
C SER A 55 -5.27 -10.30 2.31
N LEU A 56 -4.09 -10.53 2.90
CA LEU A 56 -3.71 -11.83 3.44
C LEU A 56 -4.45 -12.21 4.73
N ARG A 57 -5.01 -11.23 5.45
CA ARG A 57 -5.77 -11.45 6.70
C ARG A 57 -7.29 -11.43 6.49
N LEU A 58 -7.75 -11.19 5.26
CA LEU A 58 -9.16 -11.10 4.93
C LEU A 58 -9.89 -12.40 5.27
N ARG A 59 -11.07 -12.29 5.87
CA ARG A 59 -11.94 -13.44 6.15
C ARG A 59 -13.17 -13.39 5.26
N VAL A 60 -13.77 -14.55 5.00
CA VAL A 60 -15.01 -14.64 4.18
C VAL A 60 -16.11 -13.71 4.69
N LYS A 61 -16.27 -13.58 6.02
CA LYS A 61 -17.27 -12.70 6.65
C LYS A 61 -17.03 -11.20 6.43
N ASP A 62 -15.85 -10.82 5.95
CA ASP A 62 -15.47 -9.43 5.70
C ASP A 62 -15.81 -9.00 4.26
N ILE A 63 -16.36 -9.91 3.44
CA ILE A 63 -16.78 -9.64 2.06
C ILE A 63 -18.30 -9.54 2.03
N ASP A 64 -18.81 -8.36 1.68
CA ASP A 64 -20.24 -8.13 1.39
C ASP A 64 -20.44 -8.10 -0.13
N PHE A 65 -20.95 -9.21 -0.67
CA PHE A 65 -21.24 -9.34 -2.10
C PHE A 65 -22.47 -8.54 -2.54
N ALA A 66 -23.43 -8.25 -1.65
CA ALA A 66 -24.62 -7.49 -2.01
C ALA A 66 -24.29 -6.00 -2.19
N GLN A 67 -23.35 -5.49 -1.39
CA GLN A 67 -22.91 -4.09 -1.44
C GLN A 67 -21.61 -3.87 -2.21
N HIS A 68 -20.97 -4.95 -2.68
CA HIS A 68 -19.64 -4.91 -3.31
C HIS A 68 -18.58 -4.24 -2.43
N GLN A 69 -18.56 -4.60 -1.15
CA GLN A 69 -17.69 -4.00 -0.14
C GLN A 69 -16.78 -5.02 0.54
N ILE A 70 -15.61 -4.54 0.97
CA ILE A 70 -14.65 -5.29 1.77
C ILE A 70 -14.41 -4.54 3.06
N LEU A 71 -14.69 -5.18 4.19
CA LEU A 71 -14.44 -4.63 5.52
C LEU A 71 -12.97 -4.87 5.91
N VAL A 72 -12.16 -3.81 5.89
CA VAL A 72 -10.78 -3.87 6.35
C VAL A 72 -10.72 -3.70 7.86
N ARG A 73 -10.20 -4.70 8.55
CA ARG A 73 -9.93 -4.64 9.99
C ARG A 73 -8.50 -4.16 10.23
N ASP A 74 -8.31 -3.31 11.24
CA ASP A 74 -7.01 -2.78 11.65
C ASP A 74 -6.24 -2.02 10.55
N GLY A 75 -6.95 -1.36 9.62
CA GLY A 75 -6.34 -0.42 8.67
C GLY A 75 -5.66 0.71 9.43
N LYS A 76 -4.38 1.02 9.12
CA LYS A 76 -3.57 2.03 9.84
C LYS A 76 -4.39 3.24 10.33
N GLY A 77 -4.46 3.38 11.66
CA GLY A 77 -5.15 4.48 12.34
C GLY A 77 -5.13 4.43 13.88
N VAL A 78 -4.32 3.57 14.52
CA VAL A 78 -4.08 3.61 15.97
C VAL A 78 -2.61 3.30 16.25
N ASN A 79 -1.79 4.34 16.25
CA ASN A 79 -0.56 4.53 17.03
C ASN A 79 -0.17 5.99 16.94
#